data_AF-A0A494VWK1-F1
#
_entry.id   AF-A0A494VWK1-F1
#
_cell.length_a   1.000
_cell.length_b   1.000
_cell.length_c   1.000
_cell.angle_alpha   90.00
_cell.angle_beta   90.00
_cell.angle_gamma   90.00
#
_symmetry.space_group_name_H-M   'P 1'
#
loop_
_entity.id
_entity.type
_entity.pdbx_description
1 polymer ?
#
loop_
_entity_poly.entity_id
_entity_poly.type
_entity_poly.pdbx_seq_one_letter_code
_entity_poly.pdbx_strand_id
1 'polypeptide(L)'
;MHFNNGLKMVSRWTSDKLNIVAIVSRSEITGPAGLPLREAITKKNLPDVPFFLVLNQFDDNLRHTALQAGVADVFKIPLSTDRIERKIDFIIANYDRIRITKAIFTPVIKNTGHWKRAFDILAASLALLILAPVFVVTYILIKVESKGPAFYYSLRAGTGYRVFKFYKFRSMYVDAEKRLKDLKHLNQYHIQKITDITDSPLPDSGLCAGCQASGKCSYPMFADHIQWCEKALQSSQKNNSSSRFFKLKNDPRITRIGNFIRNTSIDELPQLWNVLKGDMSIVGNRPLPLYEAEKLTTDKYILRFSAPAGITGLWQVQKRGKGEMSEDERLLLDNEYAANHSFINDLKLIMKTIPALLQKENV
;
A
#
# COMPACT_ATOMS: atom_id res chain seq x y z
N MET A 1 -31.24 -15.00 18.87
CA MET A 1 -32.05 -13.86 18.36
C MET A 1 -31.68 -13.64 16.90
N HIS A 2 -32.63 -13.48 15.98
CA HIS A 2 -32.35 -13.33 14.54
C HIS A 2 -32.67 -11.91 14.05
N PHE A 3 -31.81 -11.37 13.18
CA PHE A 3 -31.98 -10.04 12.58
C PHE A 3 -31.70 -10.11 11.09
N ASN A 4 -32.63 -9.56 10.29
CA ASN A 4 -32.49 -9.51 8.83
C ASN A 4 -31.53 -8.40 8.37
N ASN A 5 -31.12 -7.50 9.26
CA ASN A 5 -30.26 -6.37 8.97
C ASN A 5 -29.34 -6.08 10.17
N GLY A 6 -28.03 -6.01 9.92
CA GLY A 6 -27.01 -5.73 10.94
C GLY A 6 -27.14 -4.36 11.61
N LEU A 7 -27.54 -3.31 10.88
CA LEU A 7 -27.76 -1.98 11.46
C LEU A 7 -28.95 -1.97 12.43
N LYS A 8 -30.00 -2.74 12.12
CA LYS A 8 -31.16 -2.90 13.00
C LYS A 8 -30.77 -3.65 14.28
N MET A 9 -29.94 -4.68 14.17
CA MET A 9 -29.36 -5.37 15.33
C MET A 9 -28.56 -4.39 16.19
N VAL A 10 -27.65 -3.61 15.59
CA VAL A 10 -26.83 -2.61 16.32
C VAL A 10 -27.71 -1.58 17.03
N SER A 11 -28.72 -1.04 16.34
CA SER A 11 -29.66 -0.07 16.93
C SER A 11 -30.38 -0.67 18.14
N ARG A 12 -30.90 -1.91 17.99
CA ARG A 12 -31.63 -2.60 19.05
C ARG A 12 -30.75 -3.01 20.21
N TRP A 13 -29.49 -3.37 19.95
CA TRP A 13 -28.53 -3.66 20.99
C TRP A 13 -28.28 -2.44 21.87
N THR A 14 -28.18 -1.25 21.27
CA THR A 14 -28.05 0.01 22.01
C THR A 14 -29.34 0.39 22.74
N SER A 15 -30.51 0.31 22.09
CA SER A 15 -31.79 0.74 22.69
C SER A 15 -32.26 -0.17 23.81
N ASP A 16 -32.19 -1.48 23.59
CA ASP A 16 -32.78 -2.49 24.47
C ASP A 16 -31.73 -3.07 25.45
N LYS A 17 -30.49 -2.56 25.41
CA LYS A 17 -29.34 -3.01 26.22
C LYS A 17 -29.18 -4.53 26.24
N LEU A 18 -29.21 -5.14 25.06
CA LEU A 18 -29.12 -6.59 24.92
C LEU A 18 -27.79 -7.13 25.45
N ASN A 19 -27.82 -8.24 26.18
CA ASN A 19 -26.62 -8.97 26.56
C ASN A 19 -26.28 -10.00 25.47
N ILE A 20 -25.51 -9.56 24.46
CA ILE A 20 -25.07 -10.42 23.36
C ILE A 20 -23.71 -11.01 23.72
N VAL A 21 -23.56 -12.33 23.59
CA VAL A 21 -22.31 -13.06 23.90
C VAL A 21 -21.51 -13.44 22.65
N ALA A 22 -22.14 -13.49 21.49
CA ALA A 22 -21.52 -13.79 20.20
C ALA A 22 -22.41 -13.31 19.05
N ILE A 23 -21.79 -13.06 17.90
CA ILE A 23 -22.49 -12.66 16.68
C ILE A 23 -22.12 -13.64 15.58
N VAL A 24 -23.12 -14.27 14.96
CA VAL A 24 -22.94 -15.10 13.77
C VAL A 24 -23.60 -14.39 12.60
N SER A 25 -22.79 -13.96 11.65
CA SER A 25 -23.26 -13.22 10.49
C SER A 25 -22.98 -13.98 9.20
N ARG A 26 -24.02 -14.14 8.36
CA ARG A 26 -23.89 -14.70 7.02
C ARG A 26 -23.76 -13.56 6.02
N SER A 27 -22.55 -13.33 5.53
CA SER A 27 -22.22 -12.28 4.57
C SER A 27 -20.86 -12.55 3.95
N GLU A 28 -20.57 -12.00 2.78
CA GLU A 28 -19.18 -11.93 2.31
C GLU A 28 -18.36 -11.05 3.27
N ILE A 29 -17.04 -11.22 3.27
CA ILE A 29 -16.15 -10.46 4.16
C ILE A 29 -16.32 -8.95 3.99
N THR A 30 -16.42 -8.47 2.75
CA THR A 30 -16.59 -7.04 2.45
C THR A 30 -18.04 -6.58 2.51
N GLY A 31 -18.99 -7.50 2.70
CA GLY A 31 -20.43 -7.22 2.68
C GLY A 31 -20.90 -6.35 3.86
N PRO A 32 -22.09 -5.74 3.80
CA PRO A 32 -22.60 -4.84 4.84
C PRO A 32 -22.82 -5.52 6.19
N ALA A 33 -23.02 -6.84 6.21
CA ALA A 33 -23.08 -7.65 7.43
C ALA A 33 -21.75 -8.36 7.73
N GLY A 34 -20.69 -8.03 6.98
CA GLY A 34 -19.32 -8.51 7.10
C GLY A 34 -18.46 -7.63 8.01
N LEU A 35 -17.27 -7.26 7.53
CA LEU A 35 -16.35 -6.35 8.22
C LEU A 35 -16.94 -4.95 8.49
N PRO A 36 -17.68 -4.31 7.55
CA PRO A 36 -18.37 -3.04 7.83
C PRO A 36 -19.27 -3.06 9.07
N LEU A 37 -19.97 -4.18 9.32
CA LEU A 37 -20.80 -4.33 10.53
C LEU A 37 -19.92 -4.42 11.78
N ARG A 38 -18.82 -5.18 11.71
CA ARG A 38 -17.84 -5.29 12.80
C ARG A 38 -17.24 -3.94 13.16
N GLU A 39 -16.86 -3.15 12.15
CA GLU A 39 -16.36 -1.79 12.31
C GLU A 39 -17.42 -0.86 12.92
N ALA A 40 -18.68 -0.97 12.48
CA ALA A 40 -19.78 -0.19 13.03
C ALA A 40 -20.02 -0.48 14.52
N ILE A 41 -19.89 -1.75 14.95
CA ILE A 41 -19.97 -2.16 16.36
C ILE A 41 -18.84 -1.50 17.17
N THR A 42 -17.60 -1.58 16.68
CA THR A 42 -16.45 -0.93 17.32
C THR A 42 -16.63 0.58 17.43
N LYS A 43 -17.07 1.23 16.34
CA LYS A 43 -17.25 2.69 16.29
C LYS A 43 -18.32 3.19 17.25
N LYS A 44 -19.37 2.38 17.51
CA LYS A 44 -20.40 2.68 18.50
C LYS A 44 -20.01 2.31 19.94
N ASN A 45 -18.77 1.87 20.16
CA ASN A 45 -18.23 1.51 21.47
C ASN A 45 -19.09 0.46 22.21
N LEU A 46 -19.67 -0.47 21.44
CA LEU A 46 -20.43 -1.60 21.97
C LEU A 46 -19.49 -2.67 22.55
N PRO A 47 -19.99 -3.55 23.43
CA PRO A 47 -19.19 -4.65 23.98
C PRO A 47 -18.53 -5.47 22.87
N ASP A 48 -17.24 -5.71 23.05
CA ASP A 48 -16.43 -6.47 22.10
C ASP A 48 -16.66 -7.97 22.30
N VAL A 49 -17.42 -8.57 21.38
CA VAL A 49 -17.86 -9.97 21.44
C VAL A 49 -17.35 -10.74 20.23
N PRO A 50 -17.15 -12.07 20.33
CA PRO A 50 -16.72 -12.88 19.20
C PRO A 50 -17.67 -12.75 18.01
N PHE A 51 -17.12 -12.30 16.88
CA PHE A 51 -17.82 -12.13 15.63
C PHE A 51 -17.43 -13.24 14.66
N PHE A 52 -18.40 -14.04 14.23
CA PHE A 52 -18.23 -15.17 13.33
C PHE A 52 -18.82 -14.87 11.96
N LEU A 53 -18.07 -15.18 10.91
CA LEU A 53 -18.54 -15.03 9.53
C LEU A 53 -18.88 -16.38 8.92
N VAL A 54 -20.02 -16.45 8.25
CA VAL A 54 -20.43 -17.61 7.45
C VAL A 54 -20.39 -17.22 5.98
N LEU A 55 -19.44 -17.81 5.24
CA LEU A 55 -19.21 -17.53 3.83
C LEU A 55 -19.81 -18.61 2.91
N ASN A 56 -20.30 -18.16 1.76
CA ASN A 56 -20.69 -19.07 0.67
C ASN A 56 -19.46 -19.53 -0.13
N GLN A 57 -18.53 -18.62 -0.41
CA GLN A 57 -17.24 -18.92 -1.04
C GLN A 57 -16.12 -18.78 0.00
N PHE A 58 -15.29 -19.81 0.12
CA PHE A 58 -14.22 -19.87 1.11
C PHE A 58 -12.87 -20.05 0.42
N ASP A 59 -11.92 -19.17 0.76
CA ASP A 59 -10.51 -19.23 0.38
C ASP A 59 -9.68 -19.01 1.66
N ASP A 60 -8.51 -19.64 1.76
CA ASP A 60 -7.63 -19.51 2.92
C ASP A 60 -7.14 -18.07 3.07
N ASN A 61 -6.89 -17.35 1.97
CA ASN A 61 -6.54 -15.93 2.01
C ASN A 61 -7.66 -15.06 2.58
N LEU A 62 -8.91 -15.38 2.22
CA LEU A 62 -10.10 -14.69 2.74
C LEU A 62 -10.24 -14.93 4.24
N ARG A 63 -10.02 -16.16 4.71
CA ARG A 63 -10.00 -16.47 6.14
C ARG A 63 -8.91 -15.69 6.88
N HIS A 64 -7.69 -15.65 6.35
CA HIS A 64 -6.61 -14.86 6.95
C HIS A 64 -6.96 -13.37 7.05
N THR A 65 -7.56 -12.81 5.99
CA THR A 65 -7.99 -11.41 5.95
C THR A 65 -9.07 -11.11 7.01
N ALA A 66 -10.08 -11.97 7.12
CA ALA A 66 -11.13 -11.84 8.13
C ALA A 66 -10.57 -11.92 9.56
N LEU A 67 -9.69 -12.88 9.82
CA LEU A 67 -9.07 -13.07 11.13
C LEU A 67 -8.18 -11.88 11.56
N GLN A 68 -7.51 -11.22 10.59
CA GLN A 68 -6.73 -10.00 10.81
C GLN A 68 -7.64 -8.81 11.12
N ALA A 69 -8.79 -8.71 10.47
CA ALA A 69 -9.78 -7.66 10.70
C ALA A 69 -10.60 -7.84 12.01
N GLY A 70 -10.16 -8.72 12.92
CA GLY A 70 -10.78 -8.91 14.22
C GLY A 70 -12.01 -9.83 14.24
N VAL A 71 -12.26 -10.59 13.17
CA VAL A 71 -13.23 -11.69 13.17
C VAL A 71 -12.67 -12.84 14.00
N ALA A 72 -13.53 -13.45 14.83
CA ALA A 72 -13.16 -14.54 15.70
C ALA A 72 -12.86 -15.82 14.90
N ASP A 73 -13.74 -16.17 13.96
CA ASP A 73 -13.51 -17.25 13.00
C ASP A 73 -14.46 -17.19 11.79
N VAL A 74 -14.14 -17.97 10.77
CA VAL A 74 -14.90 -18.05 9.51
C VAL A 74 -15.36 -19.48 9.25
N PHE A 75 -16.64 -19.65 8.96
CA PHE A 75 -17.29 -20.91 8.63
C PHE A 75 -17.68 -20.96 7.14
N LYS A 76 -17.53 -22.15 6.55
CA LYS A 76 -17.91 -22.44 5.16
C LYS A 76 -19.24 -23.19 5.14
N ILE A 77 -20.09 -22.90 4.16
CA ILE A 77 -21.30 -23.68 3.86
C ILE A 77 -20.93 -24.84 2.90
N PRO A 78 -21.44 -26.08 3.10
CA PRO A 78 -22.43 -26.49 4.09
C PRO A 78 -21.85 -26.64 5.51
N LEU A 79 -22.68 -26.27 6.49
CA LEU A 79 -22.32 -26.21 7.90
C LEU A 79 -22.58 -27.57 8.58
N SER A 80 -21.60 -28.13 9.28
CA SER A 80 -21.82 -29.25 10.20
C SER A 80 -22.08 -28.72 11.61
N THR A 81 -23.31 -28.92 12.10
CA THR A 81 -23.82 -28.35 13.36
C THR A 81 -22.91 -28.67 14.55
N ASP A 82 -22.59 -29.95 14.74
CA ASP A 82 -21.83 -30.41 15.92
C ASP A 82 -20.40 -29.86 15.98
N ARG A 83 -19.81 -29.52 14.84
CA ARG A 83 -18.45 -28.99 14.78
C ARG A 83 -18.44 -27.49 15.04
N ILE A 84 -19.49 -26.80 14.62
CA ILE A 84 -19.62 -25.35 14.76
C ILE A 84 -19.96 -25.00 16.19
N GLU A 85 -20.93 -25.68 16.80
CA GLU A 85 -21.32 -25.43 18.19
C GLU A 85 -20.12 -25.57 19.13
N ARG A 86 -19.42 -26.72 19.08
CA ARG A 86 -18.19 -26.93 19.85
C ARG A 86 -17.14 -25.85 19.65
N LYS A 87 -17.01 -25.34 18.42
CA LYS A 87 -16.00 -24.32 18.09
C LYS A 87 -16.42 -22.93 18.56
N ILE A 88 -17.70 -22.58 18.41
CA ILE A 88 -18.28 -21.33 18.91
C ILE A 88 -18.16 -21.30 20.43
N ASP A 89 -18.57 -22.37 21.12
CA ASP A 89 -18.51 -22.46 22.58
C ASP A 89 -17.08 -22.33 23.09
N PHE A 90 -16.13 -23.03 22.44
CA PHE A 90 -14.71 -22.92 22.77
C PHE A 90 -14.19 -21.49 22.62
N ILE A 91 -14.54 -20.81 21.52
CA ILE A 91 -14.08 -19.44 21.25
C ILE A 91 -14.72 -18.45 22.21
N ILE A 92 -16.01 -18.58 22.52
CA ILE A 92 -16.70 -17.75 23.52
C ILE A 92 -16.01 -17.89 24.88
N ALA A 93 -15.76 -19.13 25.33
CA ALA A 93 -15.14 -19.40 26.63
C ALA A 93 -13.69 -18.87 26.73
N ASN A 94 -12.99 -18.73 25.61
CA ASN A 94 -11.58 -18.32 25.57
C ASN A 94 -11.34 -16.97 24.89
N TYR A 95 -12.40 -16.19 24.63
CA TYR A 95 -12.33 -15.04 23.72
C TYR A 95 -11.31 -13.99 24.18
N ASP A 96 -11.31 -13.64 25.48
CA ASP A 96 -10.38 -12.64 26.03
C ASP A 96 -8.92 -13.07 25.86
N ARG A 97 -8.61 -14.36 26.10
CA ARG A 97 -7.25 -14.91 25.93
C ARG A 97 -6.81 -14.90 24.46
N ILE A 98 -7.73 -15.26 23.54
CA ILE A 98 -7.48 -15.27 22.10
C ILE A 98 -7.27 -13.84 21.58
N ARG A 99 -8.04 -12.86 22.08
CA ARG A 99 -7.97 -11.46 21.68
C ARG A 99 -6.67 -10.79 22.12
N ILE A 100 -6.26 -10.97 23.38
CA ILE A 100 -5.05 -10.33 23.94
C ILE A 100 -3.81 -10.73 23.13
N THR A 101 -3.73 -11.98 22.67
CA THR A 101 -2.64 -12.46 21.82
C THR A 101 -2.59 -11.78 20.44
N LYS A 102 -3.74 -11.28 19.92
CA LYS A 102 -3.83 -10.61 18.60
C LYS A 102 -3.64 -9.09 18.67
N ALA A 103 -3.94 -8.44 19.79
CA ALA A 103 -4.14 -6.99 19.88
C ALA A 103 -2.86 -6.13 19.86
N ILE A 104 -1.67 -6.69 19.67
CA ILE A 104 -0.42 -5.91 19.61
C ILE A 104 0.45 -6.40 18.45
N PHE A 105 0.05 -6.08 17.22
CA PHE A 105 1.01 -5.93 16.13
C PHE A 105 1.14 -4.45 15.80
N THR A 106 1.59 -3.65 16.76
CA THR A 106 2.30 -2.43 16.39
C THR A 106 3.51 -2.91 15.60
N PRO A 107 3.66 -2.55 14.30
CA PRO A 107 4.85 -2.93 13.57
C PRO A 107 6.02 -2.27 14.30
N VAL A 108 6.77 -3.08 15.06
CA VAL A 108 7.94 -2.62 15.79
C VAL A 108 8.88 -2.09 14.73
N ILE A 109 9.12 -0.78 14.75
CA ILE A 109 10.14 -0.17 13.89
C ILE A 109 11.43 -0.88 14.29
N LYS A 110 11.89 -1.80 13.45
CA LYS A 110 13.12 -2.54 13.73
C LYS A 110 14.25 -1.54 13.64
N ASN A 111 14.94 -1.33 14.76
CA ASN A 111 16.04 -0.39 14.80
C ASN A 111 17.14 -0.88 13.85
N THR A 112 17.69 0.03 13.04
CA THR A 112 18.81 -0.32 12.17
C THR A 112 19.99 -0.69 13.05
N GLY A 113 20.37 -1.97 13.08
CA GLY A 113 21.47 -2.44 13.93
C GLY A 113 22.76 -1.65 13.69
N HIS A 114 23.57 -1.48 14.73
CA HIS A 114 24.77 -0.64 14.68
C HIS A 114 25.73 -1.01 13.55
N TRP A 115 25.87 -2.31 13.24
CA TRP A 115 26.68 -2.81 12.12
C TRP A 115 26.17 -2.35 10.75
N LYS A 116 24.85 -2.39 10.54
CA LYS A 116 24.23 -1.87 9.31
C LYS A 116 24.49 -0.38 9.18
N ARG A 117 24.32 0.37 10.29
CA ARG A 117 24.57 1.81 10.28
C ARG A 117 26.02 2.16 9.98
N ALA A 118 26.97 1.44 10.57
CA ALA A 118 28.40 1.62 10.30
C ALA A 118 28.72 1.34 8.82
N PHE A 119 28.17 0.26 8.27
CA PHE A 119 28.31 -0.07 6.85
C PHE A 119 27.73 1.05 5.95
N ASP A 120 26.52 1.53 6.25
CA ASP A 120 25.88 2.58 5.48
C ASP A 120 26.72 3.87 5.43
N ILE A 121 27.30 4.28 6.57
CA ILE A 121 28.17 5.47 6.65
C ILE A 121 29.46 5.26 5.84
N LEU A 122 30.13 4.12 6.03
CA LEU A 122 31.40 3.83 5.34
C LEU A 122 31.22 3.76 3.83
N ALA A 123 30.21 3.00 3.37
CA ALA A 123 29.96 2.84 1.95
C ALA A 123 29.43 4.13 1.30
N ALA A 124 28.60 4.92 1.98
CA ALA A 124 28.18 6.23 1.46
C ALA A 124 29.34 7.24 1.40
N SER A 125 30.23 7.24 2.41
CA SER A 125 31.40 8.13 2.42
C SER A 125 32.38 7.78 1.30
N LEU A 126 32.65 6.48 1.12
CA LEU A 126 33.51 6.00 0.03
C LEU A 126 32.89 6.32 -1.34
N ALA A 127 31.59 6.08 -1.50
CA ALA A 127 30.88 6.40 -2.74
C ALA A 127 30.92 7.90 -3.06
N LEU A 128 30.74 8.78 -2.07
CA LEU A 128 30.84 10.23 -2.27
C LEU A 128 32.25 10.66 -2.66
N LEU A 129 33.28 10.06 -2.10
CA LEU A 129 34.67 10.35 -2.45
C LEU A 129 34.99 9.93 -3.89
N ILE A 130 34.61 8.71 -4.27
CA ILE A 130 34.82 8.19 -5.63
C ILE A 130 34.00 8.99 -6.67
N LEU A 131 32.77 9.35 -6.32
CA LEU A 131 31.86 10.07 -7.22
C LEU A 131 32.05 11.59 -7.20
N ALA A 132 32.95 12.13 -6.37
CA ALA A 132 33.17 13.58 -6.26
C ALA A 132 33.43 14.27 -7.62
N PRO A 133 34.22 13.71 -8.55
CA PRO A 133 34.38 14.29 -9.89
C PRO A 133 33.06 14.36 -10.67
N VAL A 134 32.21 13.32 -10.56
CA VAL A 134 30.89 13.26 -11.20
C VAL A 134 29.97 14.34 -10.63
N PHE A 135 30.01 14.57 -9.31
CA PHE A 135 29.24 15.65 -8.67
C PHE A 135 29.63 17.03 -9.22
N VAL A 136 30.92 17.31 -9.37
CA VAL A 136 31.42 18.59 -9.88
C VAL A 136 31.02 18.79 -11.35
N VAL A 137 31.25 17.79 -12.19
CA VAL A 137 30.86 17.86 -13.61
C VAL A 137 29.35 18.06 -13.77
N THR A 138 28.55 17.28 -13.05
CA THR A 138 27.08 17.40 -13.08
C THR A 138 26.62 18.77 -12.60
N TYR A 139 27.23 19.32 -11.56
CA TYR A 139 26.94 20.65 -11.05
C TYR A 139 27.18 21.72 -12.12
N ILE A 140 28.33 21.69 -12.80
CA ILE A 140 28.68 22.63 -13.87
C ILE A 140 27.68 22.51 -15.02
N LEU A 141 27.38 21.29 -15.48
CA LEU A 141 26.43 21.05 -16.56
C LEU A 141 25.05 21.66 -16.26
N ILE A 142 24.50 21.43 -15.06
CA ILE A 142 23.20 22.00 -14.67
C ILE A 142 23.24 23.54 -14.64
N LYS A 143 24.34 24.11 -14.14
CA LYS A 143 24.53 25.56 -14.03
C LYS A 143 24.65 26.25 -15.38
N VAL A 144 25.28 25.60 -16.36
CA VAL A 144 25.41 26.12 -17.72
C VAL A 144 24.07 26.13 -18.44
N GLU A 145 23.24 25.10 -18.27
CA GLU A 145 21.97 24.99 -18.99
C GLU A 145 20.84 25.83 -18.36
N SER A 146 20.81 25.97 -17.03
CA SER A 146 19.68 26.61 -16.35
C SER A 146 20.09 27.44 -15.13
N LYS A 147 19.51 28.65 -15.00
CA LYS A 147 19.73 29.52 -13.83
C LYS A 147 19.16 28.90 -12.54
N GLY A 148 19.76 29.21 -11.39
CA GLY A 148 19.30 28.75 -10.06
C GLY A 148 20.15 27.63 -9.42
N PRO A 149 19.67 26.99 -8.33
CA PRO A 149 20.43 26.00 -7.58
C PRO A 149 20.48 24.64 -8.30
N ALA A 150 21.66 24.00 -8.31
CA ALA A 150 21.85 22.68 -8.92
C ALA A 150 21.25 21.54 -8.09
N PHE A 151 21.09 21.75 -6.78
CA PHE A 151 20.45 20.79 -5.88
C PHE A 151 18.99 21.16 -5.65
N TYR A 152 18.14 20.14 -5.58
CA TYR A 152 16.72 20.22 -5.25
C TYR A 152 16.41 19.20 -4.16
N TYR A 153 15.36 19.45 -3.36
CA TYR A 153 14.86 18.46 -2.42
C TYR A 153 13.35 18.31 -2.54
N SER A 154 12.87 17.09 -2.29
CA SER A 154 11.44 16.79 -2.16
C SER A 154 11.16 16.21 -0.78
N LEU A 155 9.97 16.43 -0.22
CA LEU A 155 9.58 15.78 1.03
C LEU A 155 9.13 14.35 0.77
N ARG A 156 9.65 13.41 1.57
CA ARG A 156 9.35 11.98 1.47
C ARG A 156 9.06 11.40 2.85
N ALA A 157 8.16 10.42 2.88
CA ALA A 157 7.90 9.58 4.04
C ALA A 157 8.89 8.39 4.02
N GLY A 158 9.66 8.27 5.10
CA GLY A 158 10.63 7.20 5.32
C GLY A 158 10.24 6.27 6.46
N THR A 159 11.24 5.77 7.18
CA THR A 159 11.07 4.84 8.30
C THR A 159 10.18 5.43 9.39
N GLY A 160 9.25 4.64 9.90
CA GLY A 160 8.25 5.04 10.89
C GLY A 160 7.34 6.17 10.41
N TYR A 161 7.17 6.35 9.09
CA TYR A 161 6.46 7.49 8.49
C TYR A 161 7.13 8.85 8.78
N ARG A 162 8.40 8.86 9.20
CA ARG A 162 9.14 10.11 9.43
C ARG A 162 9.36 10.83 8.11
N VAL A 163 8.96 12.10 8.06
CA VAL A 163 9.16 12.95 6.89
C VAL A 163 10.57 13.54 6.90
N PHE A 164 11.25 13.46 5.76
CA PHE A 164 12.60 14.03 5.60
C PHE A 164 12.80 14.68 4.23
N LYS A 165 13.87 15.47 4.12
CA LYS A 165 14.28 16.14 2.87
C LYS A 165 15.06 15.18 1.99
N PHE A 166 14.45 14.73 0.90
CA PHE A 166 15.06 13.82 -0.05
C PHE A 166 15.81 14.61 -1.13
N TYR A 167 17.15 14.56 -1.11
CA TYR A 167 18.00 15.37 -1.98
C TYR A 167 18.19 14.74 -3.37
N LYS A 168 18.20 15.59 -4.40
CA LYS A 168 18.46 15.23 -5.80
C LYS A 168 19.21 16.34 -6.53
N PHE A 169 19.83 16.00 -7.65
CA PHE A 169 20.19 17.03 -8.63
C PHE A 169 18.94 17.51 -9.36
N ARG A 170 18.92 18.80 -9.65
CA ARG A 170 17.84 19.43 -10.40
C ARG A 170 17.91 18.99 -11.86
N SER A 171 16.86 18.33 -12.31
CA SER A 171 16.67 17.88 -13.69
C SER A 171 15.55 18.63 -14.44
N MET A 172 14.90 19.58 -13.78
CA MET A 172 13.78 20.35 -14.31
C MET A 172 14.08 21.85 -14.30
N TYR A 173 13.43 22.61 -15.19
CA TYR A 173 13.48 24.08 -15.16
C TYR A 173 12.90 24.64 -13.86
N VAL A 174 13.30 25.85 -13.48
CA VAL A 174 12.86 26.50 -12.23
C VAL A 174 11.35 26.77 -12.21
N ASP A 175 10.74 26.95 -13.38
CA ASP A 175 9.31 27.19 -13.56
C ASP A 175 8.48 25.90 -13.70
N ALA A 176 9.08 24.72 -13.52
CA ALA A 176 8.41 23.42 -13.67
C ALA A 176 7.19 23.22 -12.76
N GLU A 177 7.18 23.82 -11.57
CA GLU A 177 6.04 23.74 -10.65
C GLU A 177 4.81 24.48 -11.19
N LYS A 178 4.99 25.62 -11.87
CA LYS A 178 3.88 26.38 -12.49
C LYS A 178 3.21 25.55 -13.57
N ARG A 179 4.01 24.84 -14.38
CA ARG A 179 3.55 23.97 -15.47
C ARG A 179 2.92 22.66 -15.00
N LEU A 180 3.05 22.27 -13.72
CA LEU A 180 2.52 20.99 -13.22
C LEU A 180 0.99 20.93 -13.25
N LYS A 181 0.31 22.05 -12.97
CA LYS A 181 -1.17 22.10 -12.96
C LYS A 181 -1.73 21.77 -14.33
N ASP A 182 -1.10 22.29 -15.38
CA ASP A 182 -1.54 22.12 -16.77
C ASP A 182 -1.30 20.69 -17.27
N LEU A 183 -0.34 19.96 -16.69
CA LEU A 183 0.08 18.63 -17.14
C LEU A 183 -0.60 17.47 -16.39
N LYS A 184 -1.48 17.73 -15.40
CA LYS A 184 -2.14 16.65 -14.63
C LYS A 184 -2.92 15.67 -15.51
N HIS A 185 -3.48 16.15 -16.62
CA HIS A 185 -4.25 15.34 -17.57
C HIS A 185 -3.41 14.31 -18.35
N LEU A 186 -2.08 14.46 -18.39
CA LEU A 186 -1.17 13.59 -19.13
C LEU A 186 -0.65 12.40 -18.30
N ASN A 187 -1.22 12.14 -17.11
CA ASN A 187 -0.78 11.05 -16.24
C ASN A 187 -0.94 9.69 -16.95
N GLN A 188 0.15 8.96 -17.10
CA GLN A 188 0.24 7.69 -17.81
C GLN A 188 -0.72 6.64 -17.24
N TYR A 189 -0.88 6.62 -15.92
CA TYR A 189 -1.80 5.69 -15.26
C TYR A 189 -3.27 6.02 -15.50
N HIS A 190 -3.59 7.27 -15.85
CA HIS A 190 -4.93 7.68 -16.25
C HIS A 190 -5.23 7.21 -17.69
N ILE A 191 -4.21 7.22 -18.55
CA ILE A 191 -4.29 6.81 -19.96
C ILE A 191 -4.40 5.29 -20.10
N GLN A 192 -3.62 4.52 -19.34
CA GLN A 192 -3.73 3.04 -19.30
C GLN A 192 -5.11 2.58 -18.84
N LYS A 193 -5.70 3.29 -17.86
CA LYS A 193 -7.09 3.04 -17.49
C LYS A 193 -8.04 3.31 -18.65
N ILE A 194 -7.91 4.40 -19.38
CA ILE A 194 -8.80 4.73 -20.51
C ILE A 194 -8.69 3.69 -21.64
N THR A 195 -7.47 3.18 -21.93
CA THR A 195 -7.28 2.13 -22.94
C THR A 195 -7.82 0.77 -22.50
N ASP A 196 -7.84 0.48 -21.19
CA ASP A 196 -8.47 -0.73 -20.64
C ASP A 196 -9.99 -0.57 -20.44
N ILE A 197 -10.52 0.66 -20.50
CA ILE A 197 -11.94 1.02 -20.28
C ILE A 197 -12.77 0.98 -21.58
N THR A 198 -12.18 0.78 -22.76
CA THR A 198 -12.94 0.77 -24.03
C THR A 198 -13.98 -0.35 -24.17
N ASP A 199 -14.11 -1.26 -23.20
CA ASP A 199 -15.25 -2.18 -23.12
C ASP A 199 -15.86 -2.20 -21.71
N SER A 200 -16.82 -1.31 -21.44
CA SER A 200 -18.09 -1.59 -20.73
C SER A 200 -18.66 -0.29 -20.10
N PRO A 201 -19.78 0.25 -20.61
CA PRO A 201 -20.54 1.26 -19.90
C PRO A 201 -21.02 0.73 -18.54
N LEU A 202 -21.24 1.62 -17.57
CA LEU A 202 -21.95 1.25 -16.34
C LEU A 202 -23.27 0.54 -16.71
N PRO A 203 -23.60 -0.60 -16.08
CA PRO A 203 -24.88 -1.24 -16.33
C PRO A 203 -26.02 -0.36 -15.77
N ASP A 204 -26.89 0.14 -16.66
CA ASP A 204 -28.09 0.94 -16.34
C ASP A 204 -29.03 0.27 -15.30
N SER A 205 -28.87 -1.03 -15.09
CA SER A 205 -29.70 -1.84 -14.18
C SER A 205 -29.26 -1.82 -12.71
N GLY A 206 -28.13 -1.19 -12.35
CA GLY A 206 -27.61 -1.19 -10.97
C GLY A 206 -27.14 -2.57 -10.47
N LEU A 207 -27.09 -3.58 -11.35
CA LEU A 207 -26.65 -4.96 -11.08
C LEU A 207 -25.28 -5.22 -11.72
N CYS A 208 -24.43 -6.05 -11.09
CA CYS A 208 -23.16 -6.45 -11.72
C CYS A 208 -23.39 -7.52 -12.82
N ALA A 209 -22.42 -7.71 -13.72
CA ALA A 209 -22.51 -8.66 -14.84
C ALA A 209 -22.92 -10.09 -14.40
N GLY A 210 -22.42 -10.56 -13.26
CA GLY A 210 -22.80 -11.86 -12.70
C GLY A 210 -24.23 -11.91 -12.13
N CYS A 211 -24.79 -10.79 -11.68
CA CYS A 211 -26.15 -10.73 -11.13
C CYS A 211 -27.21 -10.43 -12.19
N GLN A 212 -26.82 -9.98 -13.39
CA GLN A 212 -27.75 -9.81 -14.51
C GLN A 212 -28.39 -11.13 -14.92
N ALA A 213 -27.62 -12.23 -14.94
CA ALA A 213 -28.11 -13.57 -15.27
C ALA A 213 -29.19 -14.09 -14.30
N SER A 214 -29.17 -13.63 -13.05
CA SER A 214 -30.11 -14.06 -12.00
C SER A 214 -31.28 -13.09 -11.76
N GLY A 215 -31.28 -11.92 -12.41
CA GLY A 215 -32.30 -10.88 -12.24
C GLY A 215 -32.43 -10.26 -10.84
N LYS A 216 -31.66 -10.72 -9.85
CA LYS A 216 -31.64 -10.23 -8.47
C LYS A 216 -30.21 -10.17 -7.95
N CYS A 217 -29.82 -9.06 -7.32
CA CYS A 217 -28.52 -8.97 -6.64
C CYS A 217 -28.53 -9.82 -5.37
N SER A 218 -27.52 -10.66 -5.17
CA SER A 218 -27.35 -11.43 -3.93
C SER A 218 -26.98 -10.56 -2.73
N TYR A 219 -26.41 -9.38 -2.97
CA TYR A 219 -25.95 -8.43 -1.94
C TYR A 219 -26.40 -7.00 -2.29
N PRO A 220 -27.70 -6.69 -2.15
CA PRO A 220 -28.20 -5.35 -2.41
C PRO A 220 -27.82 -4.39 -1.27
N MET A 221 -27.31 -3.22 -1.64
CA MET A 221 -27.16 -2.06 -0.78
C MET A 221 -28.30 -1.09 -1.05
N PHE A 222 -28.83 -0.48 0.01
CA PHE A 222 -29.91 0.50 -0.08
C PHE A 222 -29.36 1.86 0.35
N ALA A 223 -29.38 2.82 -0.57
CA ALA A 223 -29.05 4.22 -0.32
C ALA A 223 -30.11 5.09 -1.01
N ASP A 224 -30.67 6.06 -0.27
CA ASP A 224 -31.63 7.05 -0.79
C ASP A 224 -32.78 6.44 -1.62
N HIS A 225 -33.40 5.37 -1.10
CA HIS A 225 -34.49 4.60 -1.74
C HIS A 225 -34.13 3.88 -3.05
N ILE A 226 -32.85 3.84 -3.42
CA ILE A 226 -32.34 3.13 -4.60
C ILE A 226 -31.58 1.87 -4.16
N GLN A 227 -31.85 0.75 -4.82
CA GLN A 227 -31.18 -0.52 -4.58
C GLN A 227 -29.98 -0.67 -5.53
N TRP A 228 -28.77 -0.64 -4.98
CA TRP A 228 -27.52 -0.79 -5.71
C TRP A 228 -26.90 -2.16 -5.43
N CYS A 229 -26.32 -2.81 -6.44
CA CYS A 229 -25.57 -4.04 -6.21
C CYS A 229 -24.15 -3.73 -5.72
N GLU A 230 -23.76 -4.27 -4.57
CA GLU A 230 -22.48 -3.98 -3.93
C GLU A 230 -21.26 -4.30 -4.82
N LYS A 231 -21.33 -5.42 -5.54
CA LYS A 231 -20.28 -5.83 -6.49
C LYS A 231 -20.11 -4.85 -7.65
N ALA A 232 -21.21 -4.25 -8.10
CA ALA A 232 -21.19 -3.23 -9.15
C ALA A 232 -20.57 -1.92 -8.64
N LEU A 233 -20.82 -1.58 -7.36
CA LEU A 233 -20.21 -0.41 -6.73
C LEU A 233 -18.70 -0.62 -6.51
N GLN A 234 -18.27 -1.79 -6.05
CA GLN A 234 -16.83 -2.09 -5.88
C GLN A 234 -16.08 -2.07 -7.21
N SER A 235 -16.67 -2.61 -8.29
CA SER A 235 -16.06 -2.51 -9.62
C SER A 235 -16.03 -1.06 -10.11
N SER A 236 -17.10 -0.29 -9.90
CA SER A 236 -17.15 1.14 -10.23
C SER A 236 -16.11 1.94 -9.43
N GLN A 237 -15.92 1.66 -8.13
CA GLN A 237 -14.90 2.32 -7.30
C GLN A 237 -13.47 1.93 -7.68
N LYS A 238 -13.22 0.65 -8.04
CA LYS A 238 -11.94 0.24 -8.62
C LYS A 238 -11.67 1.00 -9.91
N ASN A 239 -12.69 1.17 -10.76
CA ASN A 239 -12.59 1.88 -12.04
C ASN A 239 -12.43 3.40 -11.84
N ASN A 240 -13.12 4.00 -10.86
CA ASN A 240 -13.08 5.44 -10.52
C ASN A 240 -11.93 5.84 -9.59
N SER A 241 -11.20 4.89 -9.00
CA SER A 241 -10.04 5.23 -8.17
C SER A 241 -8.96 5.87 -9.06
N SER A 242 -8.78 7.18 -8.94
CA SER A 242 -7.67 7.89 -9.60
C SER A 242 -6.36 7.16 -9.27
N SER A 243 -5.50 6.94 -10.26
CA SER A 243 -4.23 6.25 -10.05
C SER A 243 -3.49 6.82 -8.84
N ARG A 244 -3.05 5.95 -7.93
CA ARG A 244 -2.40 6.41 -6.69
C ARG A 244 -1.08 7.12 -7.00
N PHE A 245 -0.40 6.66 -8.05
CA PHE A 245 0.85 7.18 -8.56
C PHE A 245 0.64 8.15 -9.75
N PHE A 246 1.58 9.08 -9.89
CA PHE A 246 1.62 10.06 -10.98
C PHE A 246 2.89 9.86 -11.81
N LYS A 247 2.75 9.58 -13.11
CA LYS A 247 3.88 9.44 -14.03
C LYS A 247 3.56 10.09 -15.37
N LEU A 248 4.46 10.92 -15.87
CA LEU A 248 4.37 11.52 -17.21
C LEU A 248 5.37 10.82 -18.14
N LYS A 249 4.92 10.43 -19.34
CA LYS A 249 5.82 9.98 -20.42
C LYS A 249 6.35 11.21 -21.14
N ASN A 250 7.69 11.36 -21.23
CA ASN A 250 8.38 12.53 -21.82
C ASN A 250 7.93 13.87 -21.24
N ASP A 251 8.25 14.10 -19.96
CA ASP A 251 7.85 15.31 -19.25
C ASP A 251 8.52 16.57 -19.85
N PRO A 252 7.74 17.55 -20.37
CA PRO A 252 8.26 18.74 -21.05
C PRO A 252 8.95 19.73 -20.10
N ARG A 253 8.91 19.48 -18.79
CA ARG A 253 9.57 20.31 -17.76
C ARG A 253 11.03 19.93 -17.55
N ILE A 254 11.47 18.82 -18.13
CA ILE A 254 12.82 18.29 -18.02
C ILE A 254 13.74 19.03 -19.00
N THR A 255 14.93 19.41 -18.54
CA THR A 255 15.94 20.04 -19.42
C THR A 255 16.67 18.97 -20.25
N ARG A 256 17.46 19.33 -21.27
CA ARG A 256 18.17 18.34 -22.10
C ARG A 256 19.23 17.61 -21.27
N ILE A 257 20.00 18.34 -20.45
CA ILE A 257 20.94 17.73 -19.50
C ILE A 257 20.18 17.00 -18.40
N GLY A 258 19.04 17.55 -17.95
CA GLY A 258 18.17 16.90 -16.96
C GLY A 258 17.67 15.52 -17.42
N ASN A 259 17.40 15.36 -18.71
CA ASN A 259 17.02 14.08 -19.32
C ASN A 259 18.20 13.08 -19.27
N PHE A 260 19.41 13.54 -19.61
CA PHE A 260 20.63 12.72 -19.49
C PHE A 260 20.89 12.29 -18.04
N ILE A 261 20.81 13.21 -17.09
CA ILE A 261 21.04 12.95 -15.65
C ILE A 261 20.00 11.95 -15.11
N ARG A 262 18.74 12.02 -15.55
CA ARG A 262 17.71 11.04 -15.18
C ARG A 262 17.94 9.66 -15.80
N ASN A 263 18.29 9.60 -17.08
CA ASN A 263 18.54 8.32 -17.77
C ASN A 263 19.74 7.58 -17.20
N THR A 264 20.74 8.32 -16.69
CA THR A 264 21.91 7.77 -16.02
C THR A 264 21.72 7.59 -14.50
N SER A 265 20.55 7.95 -13.96
CA SER A 265 20.25 7.96 -12.51
C SER A 265 21.22 8.81 -11.67
N ILE A 266 21.97 9.71 -12.31
CA ILE A 266 22.89 10.63 -11.62
C ILE A 266 22.10 11.58 -10.72
N ASP A 267 20.81 11.82 -11.02
CA ASP A 267 19.96 12.74 -10.25
C ASP A 267 19.76 12.28 -8.81
N GLU A 268 19.92 10.99 -8.56
CA GLU A 268 19.72 10.33 -7.27
C GLU A 268 21.00 10.30 -6.40
N LEU A 269 22.18 10.64 -6.94
CA LEU A 269 23.45 10.60 -6.17
C LEU A 269 23.44 11.44 -4.88
N PRO A 270 22.83 12.65 -4.82
CA PRO A 270 22.79 13.42 -3.59
C PRO A 270 22.07 12.73 -2.42
N GLN A 271 21.31 11.65 -2.67
CA GLN A 271 20.70 10.83 -1.62
C GLN A 271 21.74 10.14 -0.73
N LEU A 272 22.99 9.98 -1.18
CA LEU A 272 24.08 9.49 -0.32
C LEU A 272 24.28 10.40 0.91
N TRP A 273 23.95 11.70 0.78
CA TRP A 273 23.94 12.62 1.92
C TRP A 273 22.82 12.30 2.93
N ASN A 274 21.65 11.84 2.47
CA ASN A 274 20.59 11.35 3.34
C ASN A 274 21.01 10.10 4.11
N VAL A 275 21.80 9.22 3.47
CA VAL A 275 22.40 8.08 4.14
C VAL A 275 23.34 8.54 5.25
N LEU A 276 24.25 9.48 4.98
CA LEU A 276 25.14 10.00 6.02
C LEU A 276 24.38 10.65 7.19
N LYS A 277 23.32 11.42 6.92
CA LYS A 277 22.46 12.02 7.96
C LYS A 277 21.69 11.01 8.80
N GLY A 278 21.42 9.83 8.26
CA GLY A 278 20.59 8.81 8.91
C GLY A 278 19.11 8.90 8.58
N ASP A 279 18.73 9.69 7.57
CA ASP A 279 17.36 9.67 7.03
C ASP A 279 17.09 8.41 6.20
N MET A 280 18.16 7.84 5.61
CA MET A 280 18.12 6.69 4.72
C MET A 280 19.27 5.71 5.03
N SER A 281 19.18 4.53 4.43
CA SER A 281 20.16 3.44 4.41
C SER A 281 20.51 3.11 2.96
N ILE A 282 21.60 2.39 2.73
CA ILE A 282 21.95 1.93 1.36
C ILE A 282 20.89 0.96 0.86
N VAL A 283 20.53 -0.02 1.71
CA VAL A 283 19.49 -1.01 1.43
C VAL A 283 18.27 -0.75 2.31
N GLY A 284 17.10 -0.66 1.70
CA GLY A 284 15.84 -0.36 2.37
C GLY A 284 14.68 -0.15 1.40
N ASN A 285 13.49 0.08 1.94
CA ASN A 285 12.30 0.37 1.13
C ASN A 285 12.39 1.76 0.52
N ARG A 286 11.93 1.92 -0.73
CA ARG A 286 11.99 3.22 -1.41
C ARG A 286 11.11 4.25 -0.69
N PRO A 287 11.62 5.47 -0.38
CA PRO A 287 10.82 6.54 0.22
C PRO A 287 9.73 7.03 -0.73
N LEU A 288 8.52 7.21 -0.19
CA LEU A 288 7.37 7.67 -0.97
C LEU A 288 7.20 9.19 -0.86
N PRO A 289 6.73 9.86 -1.91
CA PRO A 289 6.25 11.23 -1.80
C PRO A 289 5.00 11.30 -0.91
N LEU A 290 4.83 12.42 -0.23
CA LEU A 290 3.76 12.59 0.77
C LEU A 290 2.37 12.28 0.20
N TYR A 291 2.06 12.79 -0.99
CA TYR A 291 0.77 12.54 -1.65
C TYR A 291 0.51 11.07 -2.01
N GLU A 292 1.55 10.23 -2.12
CA GLU A 292 1.42 8.78 -2.31
C GLU A 292 1.31 8.10 -0.95
N ALA A 293 2.13 8.51 0.03
CA ALA A 293 2.12 7.97 1.38
C ALA A 293 0.79 8.21 2.11
N GLU A 294 0.14 9.36 1.88
CA GLU A 294 -1.19 9.71 2.41
C GLU A 294 -2.30 8.79 1.89
N LYS A 295 -2.14 8.22 0.69
CA LYS A 295 -3.12 7.29 0.10
C LYS A 295 -3.01 5.87 0.64
N LEU A 296 -1.98 5.56 1.43
CA LEU A 296 -1.70 4.24 1.99
C LEU A 296 -2.30 4.14 3.41
N THR A 297 -3.62 4.09 3.50
CA THR A 297 -4.34 4.13 4.79
C THR A 297 -4.65 2.75 5.39
N THR A 298 -4.45 1.66 4.65
CA THR A 298 -4.71 0.30 5.16
C THR A 298 -3.49 -0.28 5.85
N ASP A 299 -3.70 -1.09 6.90
CA ASP A 299 -2.65 -1.79 7.66
C ASP A 299 -1.67 -2.55 6.76
N LYS A 300 -2.18 -3.18 5.69
CA LYS A 300 -1.38 -3.87 4.68
C LYS A 300 -0.33 -2.95 4.04
N TYR A 301 -0.66 -1.69 3.80
CA TYR A 301 0.23 -0.74 3.12
C TYR A 301 1.17 -0.02 4.09
N ILE A 302 0.82 0.09 5.37
CA ILE A 302 1.59 0.83 6.37
C ILE A 302 2.84 0.04 6.81
N LEU A 303 2.78 -1.30 6.78
CA LEU A 303 3.88 -2.17 7.24
C LEU A 303 5.22 -1.86 6.56
N ARG A 304 5.23 -1.43 5.29
CA ARG A 304 6.44 -1.02 4.56
C ARG A 304 7.30 0.00 5.31
N PHE A 305 6.66 0.90 6.08
CA PHE A 305 7.34 1.99 6.77
C PHE A 305 8.06 1.50 8.02
N SER A 306 7.85 0.26 8.45
CA SER A 306 8.60 -0.34 9.56
C SER A 306 10.05 -0.70 9.19
N ALA A 307 10.38 -0.74 7.90
CA ALA A 307 11.71 -0.97 7.39
C ALA A 307 12.52 0.34 7.26
N PRO A 308 13.87 0.27 7.24
CA PRO A 308 14.70 1.40 6.85
C PRO A 308 14.35 1.89 5.44
N ALA A 309 14.28 3.21 5.28
CA ALA A 309 14.23 3.87 3.98
C ALA A 309 15.55 3.63 3.22
N GLY A 310 15.49 3.26 1.94
CA GLY A 310 16.66 2.83 1.18
C GLY A 310 16.81 3.45 -0.21
N ILE A 311 18.05 3.45 -0.72
CA ILE A 311 18.35 3.78 -2.12
C ILE A 311 17.95 2.61 -3.02
N THR A 312 18.39 1.39 -2.65
CA THR A 312 18.00 0.13 -3.27
C THR A 312 17.19 -0.73 -2.31
N GLY A 313 16.26 -1.52 -2.83
CA GLY A 313 15.35 -2.35 -2.05
C GLY A 313 14.99 -3.64 -2.79
N LEU A 314 14.36 -4.56 -2.07
CA LEU A 314 14.05 -5.91 -2.57
C LEU A 314 13.30 -5.87 -3.92
N TRP A 315 12.25 -5.06 -4.02
CA TRP A 315 11.48 -4.97 -5.26
C TRP A 315 12.26 -4.30 -6.40
N GLN A 316 13.15 -3.34 -6.12
CA GLN A 316 13.99 -2.72 -7.16
C GLN A 316 14.94 -3.74 -7.78
N VAL A 317 15.43 -4.69 -6.98
CA VAL A 317 16.27 -5.79 -7.46
C VAL A 317 15.43 -6.84 -8.18
N GLN A 318 14.26 -7.21 -7.65
CA GLN A 318 13.41 -8.23 -8.27
C GLN A 318 12.72 -7.78 -9.56
N LYS A 319 12.45 -6.47 -9.68
CA LYS A 319 11.90 -5.89 -10.90
C LYS A 319 12.92 -5.89 -12.04
N ARG A 320 14.20 -5.62 -11.77
CA ARG A 320 15.24 -5.59 -12.81
C ARG A 320 15.48 -7.03 -13.32
N GLY A 321 15.00 -7.34 -14.52
CA GLY A 321 15.02 -8.69 -15.12
C GLY A 321 13.69 -9.44 -15.11
N LYS A 322 12.62 -8.88 -14.53
CA LYS A 322 11.23 -9.34 -14.71
C LYS A 322 10.43 -8.20 -15.34
N GLY A 323 9.46 -8.50 -16.20
CA GLY A 323 8.70 -7.49 -16.96
C GLY A 323 7.88 -6.50 -16.12
N GLU A 324 6.78 -5.99 -16.65
CA GLU A 324 5.94 -5.05 -15.91
C GLU A 324 5.40 -5.68 -14.61
N MET A 325 5.73 -5.07 -13.47
CA MET A 325 5.26 -5.46 -12.14
C MET A 325 4.18 -4.49 -11.67
N SER A 326 3.08 -5.04 -11.18
CA SER A 326 1.93 -4.29 -10.66
C SER A 326 2.29 -3.50 -9.38
N GLU A 327 1.45 -2.53 -9.02
CA GLU A 327 1.66 -1.72 -7.82
C GLU A 327 1.56 -2.55 -6.53
N ASP A 328 0.61 -3.49 -6.48
CA ASP A 328 0.39 -4.33 -5.31
C ASP A 328 1.54 -5.33 -5.10
N GLU A 329 2.13 -5.89 -6.16
CA GLU A 329 3.31 -6.76 -6.06
C GLU A 329 4.52 -6.03 -5.48
N ARG A 330 4.79 -4.80 -5.92
CA ARG A 330 5.90 -3.99 -5.39
C ARG A 330 5.76 -3.76 -3.89
N LEU A 331 4.54 -3.47 -3.46
CA LEU A 331 4.25 -3.27 -2.05
C LEU A 331 4.41 -4.56 -1.24
N LEU A 332 3.94 -5.70 -1.77
CA LEU A 332 4.11 -6.98 -1.10
C LEU A 332 5.60 -7.30 -0.86
N LEU A 333 6.45 -6.98 -1.83
CA LEU A 333 7.91 -7.10 -1.68
C LEU A 333 8.50 -6.09 -0.68
N ASP A 334 8.01 -4.85 -0.64
CA ASP A 334 8.38 -3.88 0.41
C ASP A 334 8.01 -4.40 1.81
N ASN A 335 6.84 -5.04 1.95
CA ASN A 335 6.39 -5.64 3.21
C ASN A 335 7.19 -6.90 3.59
N GLU A 336 7.55 -7.73 2.61
CA GLU A 336 8.43 -8.89 2.80
C GLU A 336 9.79 -8.45 3.33
N TYR A 337 10.37 -7.40 2.73
CA TYR A 337 11.60 -6.80 3.21
C TYR A 337 11.42 -6.24 4.63
N ALA A 338 10.33 -5.53 4.90
CA ALA A 338 10.04 -5.01 6.23
C ALA A 338 10.00 -6.11 7.31
N ALA A 339 9.39 -7.26 7.00
CA ALA A 339 9.36 -8.40 7.90
C ALA A 339 10.73 -9.05 8.12
N ASN A 340 11.54 -9.20 7.06
CA ASN A 340 12.71 -10.10 7.05
C ASN A 340 14.08 -9.40 6.90
N HIS A 341 14.13 -8.06 6.93
CA HIS A 341 15.39 -7.35 6.75
C HIS A 341 16.41 -7.70 7.85
N SER A 342 17.63 -7.96 7.42
CA SER A 342 18.80 -8.24 8.24
C SER A 342 20.05 -7.81 7.49
N PHE A 343 21.15 -7.56 8.21
CA PHE A 343 22.41 -7.13 7.58
C PHE A 343 22.91 -8.13 6.53
N ILE A 344 22.77 -9.45 6.78
CA ILE A 344 23.16 -10.50 5.84
C ILE A 344 22.27 -10.46 4.59
N ASN A 345 20.96 -10.26 4.76
CA ASN A 345 20.03 -10.15 3.64
C ASN A 345 20.32 -8.90 2.80
N ASP A 346 20.70 -7.79 3.44
CA ASP A 346 21.11 -6.56 2.76
C ASP A 346 22.36 -6.77 1.91
N LEU A 347 23.38 -7.46 2.44
CA LEU A 347 24.58 -7.77 1.68
C LEU A 347 24.27 -8.65 0.46
N LYS A 348 23.39 -9.65 0.61
CA LYS A 348 22.89 -10.46 -0.51
C LYS A 348 22.17 -9.60 -1.55
N LEU A 349 21.37 -8.62 -1.13
CA LEU A 349 20.68 -7.70 -2.03
C LEU A 349 21.65 -6.80 -2.79
N ILE A 350 22.69 -6.28 -2.13
CA ILE A 350 23.74 -5.48 -2.78
C ILE A 350 24.45 -6.31 -3.86
N MET A 351 24.85 -7.55 -3.53
CA MET A 351 25.50 -8.44 -4.49
C MET A 351 24.61 -8.76 -5.70
N LYS A 352 23.29 -8.86 -5.50
CA LYS A 352 22.32 -9.00 -6.61
C LYS A 352 22.11 -7.70 -7.40
N THR A 353 22.35 -6.55 -6.77
CA THR A 353 22.18 -5.23 -7.39
C THR A 353 23.31 -4.93 -8.38
N ILE A 354 24.56 -5.33 -8.10
CA ILE A 354 25.74 -5.01 -8.94
C ILE A 354 25.62 -5.56 -10.38
N PRO A 355 25.30 -6.85 -10.63
CA PRO A 355 25.08 -7.36 -11.99
C PRO A 355 23.87 -6.72 -12.67
N ALA A 356 22.82 -6.43 -11.89
CA ALA A 356 21.58 -5.83 -12.37
C ALA A 356 21.72 -4.33 -12.74
N LEU A 357 22.79 -3.65 -12.30
CA LEU A 357 23.13 -2.29 -12.74
C LEU A 357 23.79 -2.27 -14.12
N LEU A 358 24.44 -3.37 -14.52
CA LEU A 358 25.10 -3.50 -15.82
C LEU A 358 24.14 -3.98 -16.93
N GLN A 359 23.03 -4.61 -16.56
CA GLN A 359 21.94 -4.93 -17.48
C GLN A 359 21.11 -3.67 -17.74
N LYS A 360 21.35 -3.04 -18.90
CA LYS A 360 20.53 -1.91 -19.39
C LYS A 360 19.11 -2.39 -19.70
N GLU A 361 18.13 -1.94 -18.93
CA GLU A 361 16.76 -1.86 -19.40
C GLU A 361 16.57 -0.45 -19.98
N ASN A 362 16.27 -0.37 -21.28
CA ASN A 362 15.85 0.87 -21.90
C ASN A 362 14.55 1.31 -21.22
N VAL A 363 14.58 2.50 -20.59
CA VAL A 363 13.43 3.15 -19.95
C VAL A 363 12.50 3.75 -20.99
#